data_AF-A0AAD5J2B0-F1
#
_entry.id   AF-A0AAD5J2B0-F1
#
_cell.length_a   1.000
_cell.length_b   1.000
_cell.length_c   1.000
_cell.angle_alpha   90.00
_cell.angle_beta   90.00
_cell.angle_gamma   90.00
#
_symmetry.space_group_name_H-M   'P 1'
#
loop_
_entity.id
_entity.type
_entity.pdbx_description
1 polymer ?
#
loop_
_entity_poly.entity_id
_entity_poly.type
_entity_poly.pdbx_seq_one_letter_code
_entity_poly.pdbx_strand_id
1 'polypeptide(L)'
;MEMIKGIKGHGYYDELVVPIIENTAYENELTDSLAKAIQAYPKTTAVLVRNHGIYIWGDSWISAKTQAECYHYLFDAAIKLHQLGVDWSTPSHGPIQNGKGVSGRNGNLNMSTNALTADSNYNSNLLPRYIVLDIEGTTTPISFVTEVLFPYARDNVGRHLCATYDSAETQDDIKMLRAQVQDDLQQGVIGAVPIPSDDAGKEEVIAALVTNVDAMIKADRKITALKQLQGHIWQTGFESRELEGVVFDDVPEALEKWDALGIKVYIYSSGSRLAQRLLFGNSNYGNLRKYLSGFFDTSVGNKRETQSYVEISQSLGVDKPSEILFVTDVYQEATAAIAAGLEVVISVRPGNGPLPENHGFKTVNSFSEI
;
A
#
# COMPACT_ATOMS: atom_id res chain seq x y z
N MET A 1 11.53 17.12 -18.89
CA MET A 1 10.92 16.13 -17.98
C MET A 1 11.11 14.75 -18.57
N GLU A 2 11.66 13.79 -17.83
CA GLU A 2 12.09 12.50 -18.41
C GLU A 2 10.95 11.63 -18.97
N MET A 3 9.74 11.77 -18.41
CA MET A 3 8.54 11.02 -18.80
C MET A 3 8.00 11.35 -20.20
N ILE A 4 8.51 12.40 -20.87
CA ILE A 4 8.18 12.69 -22.28
C ILE A 4 8.53 11.51 -23.20
N LYS A 5 9.60 10.75 -22.87
CA LYS A 5 10.03 9.56 -23.62
C LYS A 5 8.99 8.43 -23.64
N GLY A 6 8.06 8.41 -22.68
CA GLY A 6 7.00 7.41 -22.59
C GLY A 6 5.83 7.68 -23.55
N ILE A 7 5.80 8.85 -24.20
CA ILE A 7 4.80 9.20 -25.21
C ILE A 7 5.34 8.81 -26.57
N LYS A 8 4.53 8.08 -27.33
CA LYS A 8 4.93 7.57 -28.65
C LYS A 8 5.34 8.74 -29.54
N GLY A 9 6.54 8.64 -30.14
CA GLY A 9 7.06 9.66 -31.07
C GLY A 9 7.78 10.85 -30.43
N HIS A 10 8.05 10.82 -29.11
CA HIS A 10 8.78 11.88 -28.42
C HIS A 10 10.03 11.36 -27.71
N GLY A 11 11.14 12.06 -27.89
CA GLY A 11 12.39 11.93 -27.15
C GLY A 11 12.53 12.96 -26.02
N TYR A 12 13.64 12.91 -25.28
CA TYR A 12 13.88 13.77 -24.11
C TYR A 12 13.86 15.28 -24.42
N TYR A 13 14.35 15.65 -25.60
CA TYR A 13 14.45 17.05 -26.05
C TYR A 13 13.26 17.50 -26.90
N ASP A 14 12.28 16.63 -27.12
CA ASP A 14 11.13 16.95 -27.95
C ASP A 14 10.09 17.76 -27.18
N GLU A 15 9.48 18.71 -27.88
CA GLU A 15 8.35 19.48 -27.36
C GLU A 15 7.06 18.69 -27.55
N LEU A 16 6.40 18.39 -26.44
CA LEU A 16 5.09 17.76 -26.42
C LEU A 16 4.00 18.83 -26.39
N VAL A 17 3.23 18.92 -27.47
CA VAL A 17 2.10 19.86 -27.57
C VAL A 17 0.80 19.09 -27.44
N VAL A 18 -0.02 19.44 -26.45
CA VAL A 18 -1.37 18.88 -26.26
C VAL A 18 -2.42 19.92 -26.64
N PRO A 19 -3.19 19.71 -27.73
CA PRO A 19 -4.24 20.63 -28.13
C PRO A 19 -5.39 20.64 -27.12
N ILE A 20 -5.96 21.82 -26.91
CA ILE A 20 -7.16 22.03 -26.09
C ILE A 20 -8.32 22.39 -27.01
N ILE A 21 -9.42 21.65 -26.93
CA ILE A 21 -10.68 21.94 -27.65
C ILE A 21 -11.77 22.36 -26.66
N GLU A 22 -12.78 23.08 -27.16
CA GLU A 22 -13.93 23.49 -26.36
C GLU A 22 -14.91 22.32 -26.16
N ASN A 23 -15.54 22.27 -24.99
CA ASN A 23 -16.54 21.24 -24.68
C ASN A 23 -17.89 21.56 -25.36
N THR A 24 -18.64 20.52 -25.69
CA THR A 24 -19.98 20.59 -26.26
C THR A 24 -21.01 20.01 -25.29
N ALA A 25 -22.30 20.18 -25.57
CA ALA A 25 -23.36 19.66 -24.71
C ALA A 25 -23.46 18.13 -24.74
N TYR A 26 -23.07 17.53 -25.87
CA TYR A 26 -23.09 16.09 -26.08
C TYR A 26 -21.76 15.61 -26.69
N GLU A 27 -21.31 14.42 -26.29
CA GLU A 27 -20.01 13.86 -26.67
C GLU A 27 -19.90 13.59 -28.19
N ASN A 28 -21.01 13.25 -28.85
CA ASN A 28 -21.05 13.04 -30.30
C ASN A 28 -20.72 14.32 -31.11
N GLU A 29 -20.94 15.51 -30.54
CA GLU A 29 -20.62 16.80 -31.16
C GLU A 29 -19.12 17.13 -31.10
N LEU A 30 -18.34 16.43 -30.26
CA LEU A 30 -16.88 16.61 -30.17
C LEU A 30 -16.15 16.02 -31.39
N THR A 31 -16.78 15.10 -32.12
CA THR A 31 -16.13 14.29 -33.17
C THR A 31 -15.36 15.14 -34.19
N ASP A 32 -15.98 16.20 -34.73
CA ASP A 32 -15.36 17.04 -35.76
C ASP A 32 -14.19 17.87 -35.24
N SER A 33 -14.29 18.35 -34.00
CA SER A 33 -13.23 19.17 -33.37
C SER A 33 -12.05 18.29 -32.92
N LEU A 34 -12.34 17.10 -32.41
CA LEU A 34 -11.35 16.08 -32.07
C LEU A 34 -10.59 15.62 -33.32
N ALA A 35 -11.29 15.31 -34.42
CA ALA A 35 -10.68 14.91 -35.68
C ALA A 35 -9.75 15.98 -36.25
N LYS A 36 -10.17 17.26 -36.22
CA LYS A 36 -9.32 18.39 -36.63
C LYS A 36 -8.09 18.54 -35.75
N ALA A 37 -8.22 18.37 -34.44
CA ALA A 37 -7.10 18.43 -33.50
C ALA A 37 -6.09 17.31 -33.74
N ILE A 38 -6.56 16.07 -33.95
CA ILE A 38 -5.69 14.92 -34.26
C ILE A 38 -4.93 15.13 -35.58
N GLN A 39 -5.59 15.68 -36.60
CA GLN A 39 -4.95 15.96 -37.89
C GLN A 39 -3.91 17.08 -37.80
N ALA A 40 -4.19 18.13 -37.02
CA ALA A 40 -3.29 19.28 -36.84
C ALA A 40 -2.04 18.93 -36.00
N TYR A 41 -2.17 18.00 -35.06
CA TYR A 41 -1.10 17.61 -34.13
C TYR A 41 -0.80 16.11 -34.23
N PRO A 42 -0.22 15.62 -35.35
CA PRO A 42 -0.05 14.18 -35.59
C PRO A 42 0.95 13.50 -34.64
N LYS A 43 1.74 14.29 -33.88
CA LYS A 43 2.70 13.77 -32.90
C LYS A 43 2.06 13.51 -31.54
N THR A 44 0.97 14.19 -31.17
CA THR A 44 0.32 13.96 -29.88
C THR A 44 -0.55 12.72 -29.94
N THR A 45 -0.68 12.03 -28.81
CA THR A 45 -1.64 10.95 -28.61
C THR A 45 -2.71 11.33 -27.60
N ALA A 46 -2.84 12.64 -27.34
CA ALA A 46 -3.84 13.18 -26.44
C ALA A 46 -4.45 14.50 -26.92
N VAL A 47 -5.72 14.72 -26.61
CA VAL A 47 -6.47 15.98 -26.79
C VAL A 47 -7.21 16.29 -25.50
N LEU A 48 -7.06 17.51 -25.00
CA LEU A 48 -7.74 17.96 -23.78
C LEU A 48 -9.02 18.72 -24.15
N VAL A 49 -10.12 18.38 -23.49
CA VAL A 49 -11.42 19.02 -23.65
C VAL A 49 -11.68 19.89 -22.44
N ARG A 50 -11.83 21.20 -22.65
CA ARG A 50 -11.96 22.20 -21.58
C ARG A 50 -13.10 21.82 -20.63
N ASN A 51 -12.86 21.80 -19.33
CA ASN A 51 -13.85 21.48 -18.29
C ASN A 51 -14.48 20.08 -18.40
N HIS A 52 -13.87 19.16 -19.14
CA HIS A 52 -14.39 17.79 -19.29
C HIS A 52 -13.32 16.77 -18.91
N GLY A 53 -12.17 16.78 -19.58
CA GLY A 53 -11.13 15.80 -19.35
C GLY A 53 -10.19 15.68 -20.53
N ILE A 54 -9.45 14.59 -20.60
CA ILE A 54 -8.49 14.32 -21.67
C ILE A 54 -8.82 13.00 -22.35
N TYR A 55 -8.75 12.99 -23.68
CA TYR A 55 -8.83 11.78 -24.48
C TYR A 55 -7.42 11.38 -24.89
N ILE A 56 -7.04 10.13 -24.60
CA ILE A 56 -5.70 9.59 -24.84
C ILE A 56 -5.85 8.26 -25.57
N TRP A 57 -5.06 8.03 -26.61
CA TRP A 57 -5.14 6.82 -27.44
C TRP A 57 -3.78 6.16 -27.68
N GLY A 58 -3.82 4.89 -28.03
CA GLY A 58 -2.63 4.10 -28.36
C GLY A 58 -3.01 2.88 -29.20
N ASP A 59 -2.01 2.21 -29.77
CA ASP A 59 -2.24 1.06 -30.67
C ASP A 59 -2.86 -0.16 -29.95
N SER A 60 -2.78 -0.18 -28.62
CA SER A 60 -3.40 -1.17 -27.74
C SER A 60 -3.84 -0.51 -26.43
N TRP A 61 -4.67 -1.19 -25.64
CA TRP A 61 -5.09 -0.69 -24.33
C TRP A 61 -3.89 -0.49 -23.38
N ILE A 62 -2.84 -1.34 -23.48
CA ILE A 62 -1.60 -1.18 -22.71
C ILE A 62 -0.91 0.12 -23.11
N SER A 63 -0.74 0.36 -24.42
CA SER A 63 -0.11 1.58 -24.94
C SER A 63 -0.90 2.84 -24.60
N ALA A 64 -2.24 2.78 -24.66
CA ALA A 64 -3.10 3.88 -24.25
C ALA A 64 -2.93 4.18 -22.75
N LYS A 65 -2.91 3.14 -21.89
CA LYS A 65 -2.70 3.28 -20.45
C LYS A 65 -1.34 3.87 -20.12
N THR A 66 -0.25 3.34 -20.69
CA THR A 66 1.11 3.84 -20.44
C THR A 66 1.25 5.31 -20.85
N GLN A 67 0.67 5.70 -22.00
CA GLN A 67 0.68 7.09 -22.42
C GLN A 67 -0.16 7.97 -21.49
N ALA A 68 -1.31 7.48 -21.02
CA ALA A 68 -2.14 8.19 -20.05
C ALA A 68 -1.40 8.46 -18.74
N GLU A 69 -0.68 7.48 -18.22
CA GLU A 69 0.16 7.64 -17.02
C GLU A 69 1.26 8.69 -17.24
N CYS A 70 1.91 8.70 -18.42
CA CYS A 70 2.91 9.70 -18.77
C CYS A 70 2.31 11.11 -18.84
N TYR A 71 1.15 11.28 -19.49
CA TYR A 71 0.45 12.56 -19.56
C TYR A 71 0.01 13.05 -18.17
N HIS A 72 -0.57 12.18 -17.34
CA HIS A 72 -0.97 12.52 -15.98
C HIS A 72 0.22 13.02 -15.15
N TYR A 73 1.35 12.33 -15.20
CA TYR A 73 2.57 12.76 -14.52
C TYR A 73 3.06 14.12 -15.02
N LEU A 74 3.13 14.31 -16.35
CA LEU A 74 3.60 15.56 -16.94
C LEU A 74 2.69 16.74 -16.60
N PHE A 75 1.37 16.55 -16.57
CA PHE A 75 0.43 17.60 -16.15
C PHE A 75 0.55 17.92 -14.67
N ASP A 76 0.61 16.90 -13.81
CA ASP A 76 0.78 17.12 -12.37
C ASP A 76 2.08 17.88 -12.07
N ALA A 77 3.18 17.50 -12.70
CA ALA A 77 4.45 18.20 -12.60
C ALA A 77 4.34 19.65 -13.13
N ALA A 78 3.73 19.87 -14.29
CA ALA A 78 3.55 21.22 -14.84
C ALA A 78 2.67 22.11 -13.96
N ILE A 79 1.58 21.57 -13.42
CA ILE A 79 0.68 22.27 -12.49
C ILE A 79 1.42 22.64 -11.20
N LYS A 80 2.18 21.70 -10.62
CA LYS A 80 2.98 21.94 -9.41
C LYS A 80 4.06 22.99 -9.65
N LEU A 81 4.77 22.95 -10.78
CA LEU A 81 5.74 23.97 -11.14
C LEU A 81 5.08 25.35 -11.25
N HIS A 82 3.91 25.44 -11.89
CA HIS A 82 3.15 26.68 -11.98
C HIS A 82 2.70 27.20 -10.60
N GLN A 83 2.20 26.32 -9.72
CA GLN A 83 1.80 26.68 -8.35
C GLN A 83 2.98 27.18 -7.50
N LEU A 84 4.18 26.66 -7.75
CA LEU A 84 5.42 27.07 -7.09
C LEU A 84 6.06 28.31 -7.71
N GLY A 85 5.47 28.89 -8.77
CA GLY A 85 6.01 30.03 -9.50
C GLY A 85 7.31 29.71 -10.26
N VAL A 86 7.58 28.43 -10.52
CA VAL A 86 8.75 27.99 -11.28
C VAL A 86 8.40 27.97 -12.76
N ASP A 87 9.10 28.79 -13.54
CA ASP A 87 8.94 28.83 -14.99
C ASP A 87 9.63 27.62 -15.65
N TRP A 88 8.82 26.70 -16.17
CA TRP A 88 9.29 25.50 -16.86
C TRP A 88 9.92 25.81 -18.22
N SER A 89 9.73 27.01 -18.76
CA SER A 89 10.32 27.46 -20.03
C SER A 89 11.75 28.00 -19.90
N THR A 90 12.22 28.23 -18.66
CA THR A 90 13.58 28.71 -18.36
C THR A 90 14.27 27.80 -17.33
N PRO A 91 14.89 26.68 -17.74
CA PRO A 91 15.67 25.86 -16.82
C PRO A 91 16.96 26.61 -16.44
N SER A 92 16.90 27.41 -15.38
CA SER A 92 18.08 27.99 -14.71
C SER A 92 18.89 26.95 -13.93
N HIS A 93 18.47 25.68 -13.99
CA HIS A 93 19.06 24.53 -13.32
C HIS A 93 19.78 23.66 -14.35
N GLY A 94 20.93 24.16 -14.83
CA GLY A 94 21.92 23.34 -15.52
C GLY A 94 22.66 22.43 -14.53
N PRO A 95 23.46 21.46 -15.02
CA PRO A 95 24.26 20.59 -14.15
C PRO A 95 25.17 21.43 -13.25
N ILE A 96 25.30 21.02 -11.98
CA ILE A 96 26.11 21.68 -10.95
C ILE A 96 27.51 21.95 -11.53
N GLN A 97 27.84 23.23 -11.75
CA GLN A 97 29.18 23.63 -12.15
C GLN A 97 30.12 23.44 -10.95
N ASN A 98 31.14 22.61 -11.11
CA ASN A 98 32.23 22.46 -10.16
C ASN A 98 32.97 23.80 -10.01
N GLY A 99 32.59 24.59 -9.00
CA GLY A 99 33.25 25.84 -8.63
C GLY A 99 34.58 25.57 -7.93
N LYS A 100 35.67 25.47 -8.70
CA LYS A 100 37.01 25.78 -8.18
C LYS A 100 37.18 27.30 -8.10
N GLY A 101 37.31 27.81 -6.88
CA GLY A 101 38.15 28.96 -6.54
C GLY A 101 37.51 30.35 -6.62
N VAL A 102 37.12 30.89 -5.46
CA VAL A 102 37.31 32.32 -5.15
C VAL A 102 37.82 32.43 -3.71
N SER A 103 38.92 33.16 -3.55
CA SER A 103 39.70 33.36 -2.33
C SER A 103 39.28 34.63 -1.58
N GLY A 104 39.40 34.59 -0.24
CA GLY A 104 39.51 35.75 0.67
C GLY A 104 38.18 36.22 1.30
N ARG A 105 38.07 36.52 2.60
CA ARG A 105 39.09 36.89 3.59
C ARG A 105 38.49 36.88 5.02
N ASN A 106 39.25 36.33 5.98
CA ASN A 106 39.37 36.63 7.43
C ASN A 106 38.16 36.73 8.39
N GLY A 107 38.25 35.93 9.46
CA GLY A 107 37.64 36.16 10.77
C GLY A 107 37.99 35.06 11.77
N ASN A 108 39.23 35.06 12.28
CA ASN A 108 39.76 34.13 13.30
C ASN A 108 38.89 34.09 14.56
N LEU A 109 38.59 32.87 15.04
CA LEU A 109 38.43 32.56 16.46
C LEU A 109 39.00 31.15 16.71
N ASN A 110 40.13 31.11 17.43
CA ASN A 110 40.82 29.89 17.85
C ASN A 110 40.06 29.21 19.00
N MET A 111 39.84 27.90 18.91
CA MET A 111 39.79 27.05 20.10
C MET A 111 40.44 25.69 19.85
N SER A 112 41.51 25.47 20.61
CA SER A 112 42.25 24.24 20.93
C SER A 112 41.84 22.91 20.27
N THR A 113 42.72 22.43 19.40
CA THR A 113 42.87 21.03 19.01
C THR A 113 43.58 20.23 20.10
N ASN A 114 42.91 19.23 20.66
CA ASN A 114 43.59 18.04 21.17
C ASN A 114 43.04 16.85 20.39
N ALA A 115 43.89 16.35 19.49
CA ALA A 115 43.68 15.14 18.73
C ALA A 115 43.85 13.93 19.66
N LEU A 116 42.82 13.10 19.74
CA LEU A 116 42.96 11.68 20.03
C LEU A 116 42.42 10.93 18.81
N THR A 117 43.39 10.50 18.00
CA THR A 117 43.41 9.30 17.16
C THR A 117 42.06 8.66 16.84
N ALA A 118 41.65 8.87 15.59
CA ALA A 118 40.58 8.14 14.94
C ALA A 118 40.96 6.65 14.82
N ASP A 119 40.26 5.80 15.57
CA ASP A 119 40.11 4.39 15.20
C ASP A 119 39.07 4.32 14.08
N SER A 120 39.59 4.29 12.85
CA SER A 120 38.87 3.95 11.64
C SER A 120 38.55 2.45 11.64
N ASN A 121 37.39 2.05 12.16
CA ASN A 121 36.68 0.79 11.83
C ASN A 121 35.33 0.62 12.56
N TYR A 122 34.48 1.65 12.55
CA TYR A 122 33.04 1.42 12.73
C TYR A 122 32.34 1.68 11.40
N ASN A 123 31.97 0.61 10.71
CA ASN A 123 30.82 0.65 9.81
C ASN A 123 29.65 1.16 10.65
N SER A 124 29.31 2.43 10.51
CA SER A 124 28.14 3.02 11.13
C SER A 124 26.90 2.42 10.46
N ASN A 125 26.46 1.26 10.94
CA ASN A 125 25.09 0.82 10.76
C ASN A 125 24.22 1.88 11.42
N LEU A 126 23.77 2.86 10.64
CA LEU A 126 22.74 3.80 11.06
C LEU A 126 21.52 2.95 11.42
N LEU A 127 21.08 3.05 12.68
CA LEU A 127 19.83 2.43 13.11
C LEU A 127 18.70 2.91 12.19
N PRO A 128 17.82 2.01 11.73
CA PRO A 128 16.72 2.40 10.87
C PRO A 128 15.84 3.42 11.58
N ARG A 129 15.40 4.45 10.87
CA ARG A 129 14.47 5.45 11.44
C ARG A 129 13.04 4.92 11.47
N TYR A 130 12.74 4.01 10.55
CA TYR A 130 11.43 3.42 10.36
C TYR A 130 11.55 1.89 10.29
N ILE A 131 10.65 1.19 10.98
CA ILE A 131 10.52 -0.26 10.87
C ILE A 131 9.12 -0.57 10.38
N VAL A 132 9.01 -1.36 9.33
CA VAL A 132 7.75 -1.90 8.82
C VAL A 132 7.75 -3.40 9.09
N LEU A 133 6.74 -3.88 9.79
CA LEU A 133 6.62 -5.29 10.18
C LEU A 133 5.47 -5.97 9.45
N ASP A 134 5.73 -7.16 8.95
CA ASP A 134 4.65 -8.11 8.67
C ASP A 134 4.05 -8.69 9.97
N ILE A 135 2.88 -9.31 9.86
CA ILE A 135 2.18 -9.97 10.98
C ILE A 135 2.43 -11.47 10.99
N GLU A 136 1.87 -12.17 10.01
CA GLU A 136 1.84 -13.64 9.97
C GLU A 136 3.26 -14.17 9.77
N GLY A 137 3.72 -15.11 10.61
CA GLY A 137 5.09 -15.64 10.55
C GLY A 137 6.19 -14.66 11.01
N THR A 138 5.83 -13.43 11.42
CA THR A 138 6.77 -12.37 11.77
C THR A 138 6.57 -11.86 13.20
N THR A 139 5.45 -11.20 13.50
CA THR A 139 5.06 -10.82 14.87
C THR A 139 4.16 -11.86 15.52
N THR A 140 3.44 -12.64 14.72
CA THR A 140 2.35 -13.52 15.16
C THR A 140 2.52 -14.89 14.48
N PRO A 141 2.29 -16.02 15.20
CA PRO A 141 2.35 -17.34 14.59
C PRO A 141 1.40 -17.50 13.41
N ILE A 142 1.86 -18.17 12.34
CA ILE A 142 1.03 -18.50 11.16
C ILE A 142 -0.23 -19.28 11.56
N SER A 143 -0.07 -20.22 12.51
CA SER A 143 -1.18 -21.02 13.03
C SER A 143 -2.26 -20.17 13.71
N PHE A 144 -1.94 -19.04 14.32
CA PHE A 144 -2.96 -18.19 14.93
C PHE A 144 -3.90 -17.60 13.87
N VAL A 145 -3.38 -17.14 12.75
CA VAL A 145 -4.20 -16.59 11.66
C VAL A 145 -5.04 -17.69 11.02
N THR A 146 -4.40 -18.81 10.67
CA THR A 146 -5.00 -19.91 9.89
C THR A 146 -5.90 -20.83 10.70
N GLU A 147 -5.60 -21.08 11.98
CA GLU A 147 -6.30 -22.04 12.83
C GLU A 147 -7.19 -21.37 13.88
N VAL A 148 -7.04 -20.06 14.13
CA VAL A 148 -7.87 -19.33 15.11
C VAL A 148 -8.71 -18.25 14.44
N LEU A 149 -8.10 -17.24 13.81
CA LEU A 149 -8.84 -16.09 13.29
C LEU A 149 -9.82 -16.46 12.17
N PHE A 150 -9.37 -17.16 11.13
CA PHE A 150 -10.25 -17.56 10.02
C PHE A 150 -11.35 -18.54 10.45
N PRO A 151 -11.06 -19.60 11.23
CA PRO A 151 -12.11 -20.47 11.77
C PRO A 151 -13.10 -19.73 12.66
N TYR A 152 -12.63 -18.82 13.52
CA TYR A 152 -13.52 -18.00 14.34
C TYR A 152 -14.46 -17.16 13.48
N ALA A 153 -13.96 -16.51 12.42
CA ALA A 153 -14.83 -15.74 11.53
C ALA A 153 -15.92 -16.64 10.92
N ARG A 154 -15.53 -17.79 10.36
CA ARG A 154 -16.45 -18.76 9.74
C ARG A 154 -17.52 -19.28 10.71
N ASP A 155 -17.11 -19.68 11.91
CA ASP A 155 -18.01 -20.35 12.86
C ASP A 155 -18.96 -19.36 13.56
N ASN A 156 -18.66 -18.06 13.50
CA ASN A 156 -19.39 -17.02 14.22
C ASN A 156 -20.14 -16.04 13.31
N VAL A 157 -20.09 -16.18 11.97
CA VAL A 157 -20.85 -15.34 11.02
C VAL A 157 -22.31 -15.23 11.41
N GLY A 158 -22.99 -16.37 11.61
CA GLY A 158 -24.42 -16.39 11.91
C GLY A 158 -24.74 -15.72 13.23
N ARG A 159 -23.93 -15.94 14.27
CA ARG A 159 -24.14 -15.31 15.59
C ARG A 159 -23.95 -13.80 15.50
N HIS A 160 -22.89 -13.35 14.84
CA HIS A 160 -22.61 -11.92 14.64
C HIS A 160 -23.77 -11.26 13.89
N LEU A 161 -24.12 -11.75 12.70
CA LEU A 161 -25.22 -11.21 11.90
C LEU A 161 -26.55 -11.20 12.66
N CYS A 162 -26.86 -12.24 13.44
CA CYS A 162 -28.08 -12.25 14.26
C CYS A 162 -28.07 -11.14 15.33
N ALA A 163 -26.94 -10.94 16.00
CA ALA A 163 -26.80 -9.98 17.09
C ALA A 163 -26.77 -8.52 16.59
N THR A 164 -26.16 -8.27 15.44
CA THR A 164 -25.90 -6.92 14.93
C THR A 164 -26.73 -6.54 13.71
N TYR A 165 -27.66 -7.39 13.26
CA TYR A 165 -28.43 -7.21 12.03
C TYR A 165 -28.96 -5.79 11.82
N ASP A 166 -29.58 -5.21 12.84
CA ASP A 166 -30.26 -3.91 12.74
C ASP A 166 -29.30 -2.72 12.87
N SER A 167 -28.00 -2.98 13.06
CA SER A 167 -26.97 -1.95 13.08
C SER A 167 -26.67 -1.45 11.67
N ALA A 168 -26.34 -0.16 11.55
CA ALA A 168 -25.98 0.43 10.25
C ALA A 168 -24.75 -0.27 9.62
N GLU A 169 -23.76 -0.62 10.45
CA GLU A 169 -22.53 -1.29 10.00
C GLU A 169 -22.83 -2.66 9.39
N THR A 170 -23.63 -3.50 10.06
CA THR A 170 -24.01 -4.81 9.53
C THR A 170 -24.93 -4.68 8.31
N GLN A 171 -25.79 -3.68 8.24
CA GLN A 171 -26.61 -3.44 7.04
C GLN A 171 -25.74 -3.06 5.82
N ASP A 172 -24.68 -2.28 6.02
CA ASP A 172 -23.71 -1.97 4.96
C ASP A 172 -22.94 -3.22 4.51
N ASP A 173 -22.52 -4.09 5.44
CA ASP A 173 -21.92 -5.39 5.12
C ASP A 173 -22.86 -6.27 4.28
N ILE A 174 -24.12 -6.40 4.71
CA ILE A 174 -25.14 -7.19 4.03
C ILE A 174 -25.36 -6.65 2.62
N LYS A 175 -25.41 -5.33 2.44
CA LYS A 175 -25.57 -4.69 1.13
C LYS A 175 -24.39 -4.99 0.21
N MET A 176 -23.16 -4.89 0.70
CA MET A 176 -21.97 -5.22 -0.08
C MET A 176 -21.90 -6.70 -0.46
N LEU A 177 -22.24 -7.60 0.48
CA LEU A 177 -22.29 -9.03 0.23
C LEU A 177 -23.39 -9.40 -0.76
N ARG A 178 -24.57 -8.76 -0.69
CA ARG A 178 -25.65 -8.94 -1.68
C ARG A 178 -25.18 -8.58 -3.09
N ALA A 179 -24.52 -7.44 -3.26
CA ALA A 179 -23.98 -7.02 -4.56
C ALA A 179 -22.95 -8.05 -5.08
N GLN A 180 -22.01 -8.46 -4.24
CA GLN A 180 -21.02 -9.46 -4.63
C GLN A 180 -21.65 -10.81 -5.01
N VAL A 181 -22.60 -11.31 -4.22
CA VAL A 181 -23.28 -12.59 -4.49
C VAL A 181 -24.10 -12.49 -5.77
N GLN A 182 -24.72 -11.35 -6.05
CA GLN A 182 -25.43 -11.15 -7.32
C GLN A 182 -24.49 -11.23 -8.52
N ASP A 183 -23.30 -10.63 -8.44
CA ASP A 183 -22.27 -10.74 -9.48
C ASP A 183 -21.77 -12.18 -9.62
N ASP A 184 -21.55 -12.86 -8.49
CA ASP A 184 -21.11 -14.26 -8.44
C ASP A 184 -22.12 -15.21 -9.11
N LEU A 185 -23.42 -14.98 -8.88
CA LEU A 185 -24.50 -15.74 -9.52
C LEU A 185 -24.54 -15.50 -11.03
N GLN A 186 -24.33 -14.26 -11.48
CA GLN A 186 -24.25 -13.94 -12.92
C GLN A 186 -23.05 -14.60 -13.59
N GLN A 187 -21.93 -14.71 -12.87
CA GLN A 187 -20.72 -15.37 -13.35
C GLN A 187 -20.74 -16.89 -13.19
N GLY A 188 -21.78 -17.45 -12.57
CA GLY A 188 -21.90 -18.90 -12.33
C GLY A 188 -20.87 -19.45 -11.34
N VAL A 189 -20.44 -18.65 -10.37
CA VAL A 189 -19.49 -19.07 -9.34
C VAL A 189 -20.10 -20.19 -8.49
N ILE A 190 -19.37 -21.30 -8.38
CA ILE A 190 -19.81 -22.47 -7.62
C ILE A 190 -19.96 -22.11 -6.14
N GLY A 191 -21.11 -22.46 -5.55
CA GLY A 191 -21.41 -22.23 -4.13
C GLY A 191 -22.12 -20.90 -3.83
N ALA A 192 -22.30 -20.02 -4.82
CA ALA A 192 -23.12 -18.84 -4.67
C ALA A 192 -24.61 -19.21 -4.59
N VAL A 193 -25.32 -18.68 -3.59
CA VAL A 193 -26.77 -18.87 -3.41
C VAL A 193 -27.48 -17.52 -3.35
N PRO A 194 -28.67 -17.37 -3.96
CA PRO A 194 -29.39 -16.10 -3.94
C PRO A 194 -29.74 -15.68 -2.51
N ILE A 195 -29.47 -14.42 -2.19
CA ILE A 195 -29.86 -13.82 -0.92
C ILE A 195 -31.28 -13.25 -1.07
N PRO A 196 -32.26 -13.68 -0.25
CA PRO A 196 -33.62 -13.16 -0.29
C PRO A 196 -33.70 -11.65 -0.04
N SER A 197 -34.82 -11.02 -0.44
CA SER A 197 -35.13 -9.64 -0.05
C SER A 197 -35.39 -9.55 1.45
N ASP A 198 -35.33 -8.32 1.99
CA ASP A 198 -35.56 -8.10 3.42
C ASP A 198 -36.98 -8.50 3.88
N ASP A 199 -37.94 -8.55 2.95
CA ASP A 199 -39.31 -8.99 3.21
C ASP A 199 -39.43 -10.49 3.53
N ALA A 200 -38.42 -11.29 3.18
CA ALA A 200 -38.38 -12.73 3.45
C ALA A 200 -38.11 -13.04 4.94
N GLY A 201 -37.71 -12.03 5.72
CA GLY A 201 -37.39 -12.17 7.14
C GLY A 201 -35.89 -12.32 7.39
N LYS A 202 -35.46 -11.79 8.54
CA LYS A 202 -34.07 -11.70 8.99
C LYS A 202 -33.36 -13.06 8.98
N GLU A 203 -34.04 -14.10 9.46
CA GLU A 203 -33.47 -15.45 9.59
C GLU A 203 -33.10 -16.07 8.24
N GLU A 204 -33.93 -15.87 7.20
CA GLU A 204 -33.67 -16.39 5.86
C GLU A 204 -32.50 -15.66 5.18
N VAL A 205 -32.44 -14.35 5.34
CA VAL A 205 -31.32 -13.53 4.84
C VAL A 205 -30.00 -13.96 5.48
N ILE A 206 -29.98 -14.13 6.81
CA ILE A 206 -28.78 -14.57 7.53
C ILE A 206 -28.35 -15.98 7.10
N ALA A 207 -29.29 -16.93 6.96
CA ALA A 207 -28.96 -18.28 6.52
C ALA A 207 -28.32 -18.31 5.12
N ALA A 208 -28.83 -17.50 4.19
CA ALA A 208 -28.26 -17.36 2.86
C ALA A 208 -26.87 -16.70 2.89
N LEU A 209 -26.67 -15.67 3.72
CA LEU A 209 -25.38 -15.01 3.90
C LEU A 209 -24.34 -15.96 4.49
N VAL A 210 -24.68 -16.70 5.55
CA VAL A 210 -23.78 -17.70 6.17
C VAL A 210 -23.35 -18.74 5.13
N THR A 211 -24.28 -19.22 4.31
CA THR A 211 -23.99 -20.19 3.25
C THR A 211 -23.00 -19.62 2.22
N ASN A 212 -23.24 -18.40 1.74
CA ASN A 212 -22.34 -17.73 0.79
C ASN A 212 -20.96 -17.47 1.39
N VAL A 213 -20.90 -16.96 2.62
CA VAL A 213 -19.64 -16.65 3.31
C VAL A 213 -18.82 -17.93 3.54
N ASP A 214 -19.45 -19.03 3.97
CA ASP A 214 -18.77 -20.33 4.12
C ASP A 214 -18.21 -20.83 2.78
N ALA A 215 -18.97 -20.72 1.70
CA ALA A 215 -18.49 -21.06 0.35
C ALA A 215 -17.32 -20.17 -0.09
N MET A 216 -17.38 -18.87 0.16
CA MET A 216 -16.29 -17.93 -0.18
C MET A 216 -15.01 -18.21 0.61
N ILE A 217 -15.13 -18.53 1.91
CA ILE A 217 -14.00 -18.90 2.77
C ILE A 217 -13.38 -20.23 2.32
N LYS A 218 -14.21 -21.25 2.06
CA LYS A 218 -13.74 -22.57 1.58
C LYS A 218 -13.00 -22.47 0.24
N ALA A 219 -13.37 -21.51 -0.60
CA ALA A 219 -12.73 -21.26 -1.89
C ALA A 219 -11.56 -20.25 -1.82
N ASP A 220 -11.13 -19.82 -0.63
CA ASP A 220 -10.06 -18.83 -0.40
C ASP A 220 -10.24 -17.55 -1.24
N ARG A 221 -11.49 -17.07 -1.36
CA ARG A 221 -11.81 -15.94 -2.23
C ARG A 221 -11.45 -14.63 -1.56
N LYS A 222 -10.59 -13.85 -2.23
CA LYS A 222 -10.12 -12.53 -1.74
C LYS A 222 -11.08 -11.41 -2.13
N ILE A 223 -12.23 -11.37 -1.47
CA ILE A 223 -13.33 -10.43 -1.77
C ILE A 223 -13.33 -9.29 -0.74
N THR A 224 -13.48 -8.04 -1.20
CA THR A 224 -13.57 -6.86 -0.31
C THR A 224 -14.74 -6.96 0.67
N ALA A 225 -15.94 -7.33 0.20
CA ALA A 225 -17.12 -7.50 1.05
C ALA A 225 -16.92 -8.55 2.15
N LEU A 226 -16.26 -9.67 1.82
CA LEU A 226 -15.95 -10.72 2.80
C LEU A 226 -14.97 -10.21 3.86
N LYS A 227 -13.90 -9.52 3.45
CA LYS A 227 -12.89 -8.97 4.36
C LYS A 227 -13.47 -7.94 5.33
N GLN A 228 -14.43 -7.14 4.89
CA GLN A 228 -15.11 -6.17 5.75
C GLN A 228 -15.90 -6.87 6.85
N LEU A 229 -16.77 -7.81 6.47
CA LEU A 229 -17.54 -8.60 7.44
C LEU A 229 -16.63 -9.39 8.40
N GLN A 230 -15.56 -10.02 7.90
CA GLN A 230 -14.58 -10.70 8.76
C GLN A 230 -13.98 -9.74 9.80
N GLY A 231 -13.68 -8.50 9.40
CA GLY A 231 -13.21 -7.45 10.30
C GLY A 231 -14.18 -7.17 11.45
N HIS A 232 -15.47 -7.02 11.17
CA HIS A 232 -16.49 -6.75 12.19
C HIS A 232 -16.79 -7.97 13.08
N ILE A 233 -16.72 -9.18 12.52
CA ILE A 233 -16.82 -10.42 13.32
C ILE A 233 -15.65 -10.52 14.29
N TRP A 234 -14.42 -10.27 13.83
CA TRP A 234 -13.25 -10.24 14.72
C TRP A 234 -13.37 -9.14 15.76
N GLN A 235 -13.86 -7.95 15.38
CA GLN A 235 -14.11 -6.87 16.34
C GLN A 235 -15.02 -7.35 17.48
N THR A 236 -16.14 -7.99 17.13
CA THR A 236 -17.04 -8.58 18.13
C THR A 236 -16.34 -9.58 19.03
N GLY A 237 -15.52 -10.47 18.46
CA GLY A 237 -14.77 -11.48 19.22
C GLY A 237 -13.72 -10.90 20.15
N PHE A 238 -13.01 -9.85 19.74
CA PHE A 238 -12.05 -9.15 20.60
C PHE A 238 -12.75 -8.35 21.70
N GLU A 239 -13.85 -7.67 21.39
CA GLU A 239 -14.64 -6.91 22.37
C GLU A 239 -15.31 -7.81 23.41
N SER A 240 -15.79 -8.99 22.99
CA SER A 240 -16.36 -10.00 23.89
C SER A 240 -15.30 -10.81 24.65
N ARG A 241 -14.00 -10.62 24.35
CA ARG A 241 -12.86 -11.40 24.87
C ARG A 241 -12.92 -12.89 24.54
N GLU A 242 -13.64 -13.27 23.49
CA GLU A 242 -13.56 -14.61 22.90
C GLU A 242 -12.29 -14.78 22.06
N LEU A 243 -11.75 -13.68 21.54
CA LEU A 243 -10.46 -13.61 20.86
C LEU A 243 -9.46 -12.80 21.68
N GLU A 244 -8.22 -13.30 21.72
CA GLU A 244 -7.05 -12.60 22.23
C GLU A 244 -5.97 -12.64 21.16
N GLY A 245 -5.32 -11.51 20.91
CA GLY A 245 -4.31 -11.39 19.87
C GLY A 245 -3.02 -12.07 20.32
N VAL A 246 -2.47 -12.98 19.52
CA VAL A 246 -1.21 -13.64 19.89
C VAL A 246 -0.04 -12.99 19.16
N VAL A 247 0.96 -12.55 19.90
CA VAL A 247 2.28 -12.15 19.36
C VAL A 247 3.39 -12.95 20.04
N PHE A 248 4.53 -13.10 19.36
CA PHE A 248 5.71 -13.75 19.94
C PHE A 248 6.26 -12.95 21.12
N ASP A 249 6.87 -13.64 22.08
CA ASP A 249 7.29 -13.09 23.37
C ASP A 249 8.33 -11.97 23.27
N ASP A 250 9.14 -11.97 22.21
CA ASP A 250 10.16 -10.94 21.96
C ASP A 250 9.62 -9.68 21.28
N VAL A 251 8.39 -9.71 20.74
CA VAL A 251 7.80 -8.58 20.01
C VAL A 251 7.54 -7.38 20.93
N PRO A 252 6.89 -7.52 22.12
CA PRO A 252 6.65 -6.39 23.00
C PRO A 252 7.93 -5.68 23.44
N GLU A 253 8.97 -6.45 23.81
CA GLU A 253 10.25 -5.91 24.26
C GLU A 253 10.95 -5.14 23.14
N ALA A 254 10.94 -5.67 21.91
CA ALA A 254 11.50 -4.99 20.76
C ALA A 254 10.74 -3.70 20.43
N LEU A 255 9.40 -3.73 20.43
CA LEU A 255 8.58 -2.55 20.18
C LEU A 255 8.84 -1.43 21.20
N GLU A 256 8.95 -1.78 22.48
CA GLU A 256 9.26 -0.82 23.55
C GLU A 256 10.66 -0.22 23.40
N LYS A 257 11.65 -1.06 23.07
CA LYS A 257 13.02 -0.61 22.80
C LYS A 257 13.07 0.35 21.61
N TRP A 258 12.39 0.03 20.51
CA TRP A 258 12.36 0.88 19.32
C TRP A 258 11.66 2.21 19.58
N ASP A 259 10.55 2.22 20.31
CA ASP A 259 9.87 3.45 20.71
C ASP A 259 10.76 4.33 21.61
N ALA A 260 11.47 3.74 22.58
CA ALA A 260 12.42 4.45 23.44
C ALA A 260 13.61 5.05 22.67
N LEU A 261 13.99 4.43 21.54
CA LEU A 261 15.01 4.95 20.62
C LEU A 261 14.46 5.97 19.61
N GLY A 262 13.15 6.26 19.64
CA GLY A 262 12.49 7.18 18.73
C GLY A 262 12.26 6.62 17.32
N ILE A 263 12.43 5.30 17.13
CA ILE A 263 12.19 4.61 15.87
C ILE A 263 10.68 4.45 15.67
N LYS A 264 10.18 4.76 14.48
CA LYS A 264 8.75 4.67 14.18
C LYS A 264 8.41 3.32 13.58
N VAL A 265 7.53 2.57 14.24
CA VAL A 265 7.13 1.22 13.83
C VAL A 265 5.77 1.25 13.15
N TYR A 266 5.67 0.58 12.01
CA TYR A 266 4.45 0.43 11.21
C TYR A 266 4.20 -1.04 10.94
N ILE A 267 2.94 -1.39 10.69
CA ILE A 267 2.55 -2.73 10.26
C ILE A 267 2.17 -2.71 8.79
N TYR A 268 2.54 -3.74 8.03
CA TYR A 268 2.05 -3.97 6.68
C TYR A 268 1.60 -5.42 6.51
N SER A 269 0.29 -5.63 6.38
CA SER A 269 -0.30 -6.97 6.31
C SER A 269 -1.42 -7.05 5.27
N SER A 270 -1.77 -8.27 4.85
CA SER A 270 -2.88 -8.53 3.93
C SER A 270 -4.25 -8.35 4.60
N GLY A 271 -4.31 -8.42 5.93
CA GLY A 271 -5.49 -8.13 6.75
C GLY A 271 -5.81 -6.63 6.77
N SER A 272 -7.09 -6.30 6.92
CA SER A 272 -7.55 -4.90 6.96
C SER A 272 -6.91 -4.13 8.13
N ARG A 273 -6.71 -2.81 7.97
CA ARG A 273 -6.21 -1.95 9.08
C ARG A 273 -7.03 -2.10 10.37
N LEU A 274 -8.34 -2.36 10.28
CA LEU A 274 -9.19 -2.65 11.43
C LEU A 274 -8.73 -3.92 12.15
N ALA A 275 -8.56 -5.03 11.43
CA ALA A 275 -8.10 -6.30 11.99
C ALA A 275 -6.72 -6.16 12.64
N GLN A 276 -5.80 -5.43 12.00
CA GLN A 276 -4.47 -5.17 12.56
C GLN A 276 -4.56 -4.38 13.88
N ARG A 277 -5.39 -3.33 13.94
CA ARG A 277 -5.61 -2.56 15.16
C ARG A 277 -6.21 -3.40 16.28
N LEU A 278 -7.13 -4.29 15.96
CA LEU A 278 -7.76 -5.19 16.94
C LEU A 278 -6.76 -6.19 17.50
N LEU A 279 -5.94 -6.80 16.64
CA LEU A 279 -4.90 -7.77 17.01
C LEU A 279 -3.92 -7.17 18.03
N PHE A 280 -3.28 -6.05 17.68
CA PHE A 280 -2.30 -5.40 18.57
C PHE A 280 -2.95 -4.64 19.73
N GLY A 281 -4.23 -4.28 19.61
CA GLY A 281 -4.98 -3.60 20.66
C GLY A 281 -5.39 -4.51 21.81
N ASN A 282 -5.58 -5.80 21.53
CA ASN A 282 -6.08 -6.82 22.46
C ASN A 282 -5.12 -8.03 22.50
N SER A 283 -3.81 -7.78 22.49
CA SER A 283 -2.83 -8.86 22.49
C SER A 283 -2.72 -9.54 23.86
N ASN A 284 -2.10 -10.72 23.90
CA ASN A 284 -1.71 -11.46 25.10
C ASN A 284 -0.72 -10.69 26.01
N TYR A 285 -0.21 -9.55 25.54
CA TYR A 285 0.62 -8.60 26.29
C TYR A 285 -0.10 -7.28 26.55
N GLY A 286 -1.42 -7.25 26.39
CA GLY A 286 -2.25 -6.05 26.48
C GLY A 286 -2.21 -5.20 25.21
N ASN A 287 -2.43 -3.90 25.34
CA ASN A 287 -2.50 -3.00 24.21
C ASN A 287 -1.10 -2.54 23.75
N LEU A 288 -0.61 -3.12 22.66
CA LEU A 288 0.67 -2.80 22.03
C LEU A 288 0.59 -1.64 21.02
N ARG A 289 -0.61 -1.16 20.68
CA ARG A 289 -0.78 -0.05 19.71
C ARG A 289 -0.07 1.23 20.12
N LYS A 290 0.21 1.42 21.41
CA LYS A 290 0.97 2.58 21.90
C LYS A 290 2.37 2.70 21.28
N TYR A 291 2.96 1.59 20.81
CA TYR A 291 4.27 1.57 20.16
C TYR A 291 4.18 1.62 18.62
N LEU A 292 2.97 1.56 18.06
CA LEU A 292 2.75 1.52 16.60
C LEU A 292 2.33 2.90 16.09
N SER A 293 3.02 3.37 15.06
CA SER A 293 2.82 4.67 14.42
C SER A 293 1.81 4.64 13.27
N GLY A 294 1.51 3.46 12.71
CA GLY A 294 0.54 3.33 11.63
C GLY A 294 0.40 1.91 11.09
N PHE A 295 -0.58 1.74 10.20
CA PHE A 295 -0.97 0.45 9.61
C PHE A 295 -1.18 0.60 8.11
N PHE A 296 -0.54 -0.26 7.32
CA PHE A 296 -0.70 -0.42 5.90
C PHE A 296 -1.39 -1.76 5.61
N ASP A 297 -2.27 -1.77 4.62
CA ASP A 297 -2.92 -2.99 4.15
C ASP A 297 -2.90 -3.05 2.62
N THR A 298 -3.62 -3.98 2.00
CA THR A 298 -3.63 -4.11 0.54
C THR A 298 -4.18 -2.90 -0.22
N SER A 299 -4.67 -1.86 0.46
CA SER A 299 -5.01 -0.57 -0.18
C SER A 299 -3.80 0.16 -0.76
N VAL A 300 -2.59 -0.06 -0.23
CA VAL A 300 -1.35 0.49 -0.83
C VAL A 300 -0.79 -0.36 -1.97
N GLY A 301 -1.32 -1.57 -2.17
CA GLY A 301 -0.89 -2.51 -3.20
C GLY A 301 -0.65 -3.93 -2.67
N ASN A 302 -0.24 -4.84 -3.55
CA ASN A 302 0.07 -6.22 -3.16
C ASN A 302 1.46 -6.29 -2.47
N LYS A 303 1.59 -7.09 -1.40
CA LYS A 303 2.86 -7.25 -0.67
C LYS A 303 4.00 -7.83 -1.50
N ARG A 304 3.70 -8.47 -2.64
CA ARG A 304 4.70 -9.02 -3.57
C ARG A 304 5.08 -8.07 -4.71
N GLU A 305 4.51 -6.87 -4.73
CA GLU A 305 4.77 -5.86 -5.76
C GLU A 305 5.68 -4.77 -5.23
N THR A 306 6.74 -4.47 -5.97
CA THR A 306 7.71 -3.40 -5.64
C THR A 306 7.03 -2.05 -5.45
N GLN A 307 6.00 -1.74 -6.26
CA GLN A 307 5.28 -0.47 -6.21
C GLN A 307 4.65 -0.21 -4.84
N SER A 308 4.20 -1.25 -4.12
CA SER A 308 3.60 -1.11 -2.79
C SER A 308 4.60 -0.53 -1.78
N TYR A 309 5.88 -0.91 -1.87
CA TYR A 309 6.92 -0.41 -0.98
C TYR A 309 7.42 0.97 -1.38
N VAL A 310 7.34 1.31 -2.66
CA VAL A 310 7.52 2.69 -3.15
C VAL A 310 6.42 3.59 -2.56
N GLU A 311 5.16 3.16 -2.61
CA GLU A 311 4.03 3.88 -2.03
C GLU A 311 4.16 4.04 -0.51
N ILE A 312 4.59 2.99 0.20
CA ILE A 312 4.88 3.06 1.65
C ILE A 312 5.98 4.10 1.91
N SER A 313 7.07 4.08 1.15
CA SER A 313 8.17 5.03 1.32
C SER A 313 7.70 6.48 1.11
N GLN A 314 6.89 6.72 0.08
CA GLN A 314 6.28 8.03 -0.20
C GLN A 314 5.29 8.46 0.88
N SER A 315 4.45 7.53 1.35
CA SER A 315 3.48 7.77 2.44
C SER A 315 4.16 8.14 3.76
N LEU A 316 5.32 7.54 4.03
CA LEU A 316 6.16 7.88 5.19
C LEU A 316 6.97 9.17 5.00
N GLY A 317 7.08 9.67 3.76
CA GLY A 317 7.83 10.88 3.43
C GLY A 317 9.34 10.73 3.62
N VAL A 318 9.89 9.53 3.40
CA VAL A 318 11.33 9.30 3.52
C VAL A 318 12.07 9.71 2.24
N ASP A 319 13.22 10.38 2.39
CA ASP A 319 14.06 10.77 1.25
C ASP A 319 14.81 9.57 0.65
N LYS A 320 15.14 8.58 1.49
CA LYS A 320 15.86 7.36 1.10
C LYS A 320 15.08 6.14 1.59
N PRO A 321 14.63 5.25 0.68
CA PRO A 321 13.94 4.02 1.08
C PRO A 321 14.76 3.14 2.03
N SER A 322 16.09 3.21 1.98
CA SER A 322 17.01 2.50 2.89
C SER A 322 16.93 2.96 4.36
N GLU A 323 16.19 4.02 4.68
CA GLU A 323 15.88 4.40 6.07
C GLU A 323 14.79 3.53 6.70
N ILE A 324 14.10 2.74 5.86
CA ILE A 324 13.04 1.81 6.27
C ILE A 324 13.63 0.40 6.29
N LEU A 325 13.55 -0.24 7.45
CA LEU A 325 13.76 -1.68 7.60
C LEU A 325 12.42 -2.40 7.50
N PHE A 326 12.27 -3.28 6.51
CA PHE A 326 11.13 -4.18 6.41
C PHE A 326 11.48 -5.57 6.96
N VAL A 327 10.60 -6.11 7.82
CA VAL A 327 10.74 -7.44 8.41
C VAL A 327 9.55 -8.30 7.97
N THR A 328 9.83 -9.42 7.34
CA THR A 328 8.83 -10.38 6.81
C THR A 328 9.39 -11.80 6.87
N ASP A 329 8.57 -12.84 6.92
CA ASP A 329 8.99 -14.22 6.70
C ASP A 329 8.95 -14.63 5.22
N VAL A 330 8.27 -13.86 4.38
CA VAL A 330 7.99 -14.22 3.00
C VAL A 330 9.08 -13.72 2.05
N TYR A 331 9.82 -14.66 1.43
CA TYR A 331 10.88 -14.36 0.48
C TYR A 331 10.47 -13.43 -0.68
N GLN A 332 9.27 -13.61 -1.24
CA GLN A 332 8.78 -12.78 -2.36
C GLN A 332 8.51 -11.34 -1.92
N GLU A 333 8.05 -11.13 -0.68
CA GLU A 333 7.85 -9.79 -0.12
C GLU A 333 9.20 -9.12 0.14
N ALA A 334 10.15 -9.87 0.70
CA ALA A 334 11.52 -9.42 0.91
C ALA A 334 12.20 -8.98 -0.40
N THR A 335 12.03 -9.75 -1.47
CA THR A 335 12.54 -9.42 -2.82
C THR A 335 11.91 -8.15 -3.36
N ALA A 336 10.59 -7.99 -3.21
CA ALA A 336 9.87 -6.81 -3.67
C ALA A 336 10.28 -5.54 -2.91
N ALA A 337 10.51 -5.63 -1.60
CA ALA A 337 10.98 -4.53 -0.76
C ALA A 337 12.42 -4.11 -1.08
N ILE A 338 13.35 -5.07 -1.25
CA ILE A 338 14.72 -4.77 -1.70
C ILE A 338 14.72 -4.09 -3.07
N ALA A 339 13.88 -4.55 -4.00
CA ALA A 339 13.76 -3.92 -5.31
C ALA A 339 13.25 -2.46 -5.25
N ALA A 340 12.54 -2.08 -4.19
CA ALA A 340 12.12 -0.71 -3.90
C ALA A 340 13.18 0.11 -3.14
N GLY A 341 14.29 -0.51 -2.75
CA GLY A 341 15.42 0.12 -2.07
C GLY A 341 15.35 0.13 -0.55
N LEU A 342 14.42 -0.62 0.06
CA LEU A 342 14.33 -0.75 1.52
C LEU A 342 15.43 -1.67 2.04
N GLU A 343 15.81 -1.51 3.31
CA GLU A 343 16.56 -2.53 4.03
C GLU A 343 15.60 -3.66 4.42
N VAL A 344 16.07 -4.91 4.37
CA VAL A 344 15.19 -6.07 4.60
C VAL A 344 15.85 -7.13 5.48
N VAL A 345 15.08 -7.63 6.43
CA VAL A 345 15.43 -8.79 7.27
C VAL A 345 14.33 -9.83 7.16
N ILE A 346 14.72 -11.10 6.99
CA ILE A 346 13.79 -12.21 7.01
C ILE A 346 13.62 -12.75 8.43
N SER A 347 12.39 -12.75 8.93
CA SER A 347 12.01 -13.35 10.22
C SER A 347 11.82 -14.86 10.06
N VAL A 348 12.57 -15.64 10.83
CA VAL A 348 12.48 -17.10 10.87
C VAL A 348 11.80 -17.51 12.18
N ARG A 349 10.54 -17.91 12.09
CA ARG A 349 9.73 -18.33 13.24
C ARG A 349 9.30 -19.80 13.12
N PRO A 350 8.96 -20.45 14.25
CA PRO A 350 8.39 -21.79 14.21
C PRO A 350 7.12 -21.83 13.33
N GLY A 351 7.09 -22.75 12.36
CA GLY A 351 5.98 -22.92 11.42
C GLY A 351 6.17 -22.23 10.07
N ASN A 352 7.18 -21.37 9.90
CA ASN A 352 7.46 -20.72 8.63
C ASN A 352 7.91 -21.75 7.58
N GLY A 353 7.58 -21.48 6.31
CA GLY A 353 8.02 -22.31 5.19
C GLY A 353 9.54 -22.26 4.97
N PRO A 354 10.12 -23.27 4.28
CA PRO A 354 11.54 -23.27 3.99
C PRO A 354 11.92 -22.11 3.06
N LEU A 355 13.02 -21.43 3.37
CA LEU A 355 13.60 -20.41 2.51
C LEU A 355 14.44 -21.04 1.38
N PRO A 356 14.52 -20.41 0.19
CA PRO A 356 15.43 -20.87 -0.86
C PRO A 356 16.89 -20.90 -0.39
N GLU A 357 17.65 -21.89 -0.82
CA GLU A 357 19.10 -21.93 -0.54
C GLU A 357 19.80 -20.69 -1.12
N ASN A 358 20.75 -20.13 -0.35
CA ASN A 358 21.54 -18.95 -0.76
C ASN A 358 20.68 -17.72 -1.13
N HIS A 359 19.54 -17.52 -0.47
CA HIS A 359 18.64 -16.38 -0.71
C HIS A 359 19.30 -15.00 -0.49
N GLY A 360 20.41 -14.92 0.26
CA GLY A 360 21.23 -13.70 0.37
C GLY A 360 20.71 -12.60 1.32
N PHE A 361 19.59 -12.84 2.00
CA PHE A 361 19.02 -11.92 3.00
C PHE A 361 19.58 -12.19 4.40
N LYS A 362 19.68 -11.15 5.23
CA LYS A 362 19.90 -11.34 6.67
C LYS A 362 18.65 -12.00 7.27
N THR A 363 18.85 -13.03 8.09
CA THR A 363 17.78 -13.69 8.85
C THR A 363 17.91 -13.38 10.34
N VAL A 364 16.77 -13.36 11.04
CA VAL A 364 16.70 -13.28 12.51
C VAL A 364 15.67 -14.28 13.02
N ASN A 365 15.91 -14.85 14.19
CA ASN A 365 14.96 -15.74 14.87
C ASN A 365 14.21 -15.01 15.99
N SER A 366 14.73 -13.85 16.41
CA SER A 366 14.12 -12.93 17.36
C SER A 366 14.37 -11.47 16.96
N PHE A 367 13.42 -10.60 17.26
CA PHE A 367 13.55 -9.15 17.08
C PHE A 367 14.60 -8.53 18.01
N SER A 368 15.08 -9.26 19.02
CA SER A 368 16.24 -8.84 19.82
C SER A 368 17.54 -8.75 19.01
N GLU A 369 17.60 -9.41 17.85
CA GLU A 369 18.74 -9.39 16.91
C GLU A 369 18.73 -8.18 15.94
N ILE A 370 17.73 -7.30 16.08
CA ILE A 370 17.56 -6.03 15.39
C ILE A 370 17.87 -4.89 16.37
#